data_AF-A0A160P5Q4-F1
#
_entry.id   AF-A0A160P5Q4-F1
#
_cell.length_a   1.000
_cell.length_b   1.000
_cell.length_c   1.000
_cell.angle_alpha   90.00
_cell.angle_beta   90.00
_cell.angle_gamma   90.00
#
_symmetry.space_group_name_H-M   'P 1'
#
loop_
_entity.id
_entity.type
_entity.pdbx_description
1 polymer ?
#
loop_
_entity_poly.entity_id
_entity_poly.type
_entity_poly.pdbx_seq_one_letter_code
_entity_poly.pdbx_strand_id
1 'polypeptide(L)'
;MGTWDIGPFDNDTAADWCGTLDDASLEARQGLVHDTLAGAVGTTDELDADVAAEAVAAAALVATQFPGGERAHPHYGPDEPLPDLTGLRALALQTLDRVVTEPSELLELWEESGEGNLWQSGIDRLRTVLAPTPPGEQLAPNLLPAAPVDAPGRPS
;
A
#
# COMPACT_ATOMS: atom_id res chain seq x y z
N MET A 1 6.09 -5.90 -19.73
CA MET A 1 6.55 -6.43 -18.43
C MET A 1 6.68 -7.96 -18.38
N GLY A 2 7.83 -8.47 -17.92
CA GLY A 2 8.02 -9.87 -17.53
C GLY A 2 7.92 -10.07 -16.01
N THR A 3 7.23 -11.11 -15.56
CA THR A 3 6.99 -11.40 -14.13
C THR A 3 7.61 -12.73 -13.70
N TRP A 4 7.96 -12.85 -12.42
CA TRP A 4 8.44 -14.12 -11.83
C TRP A 4 7.69 -14.53 -10.55
N ASP A 5 6.88 -13.63 -9.99
CA ASP A 5 5.88 -13.88 -8.95
C ASP A 5 4.79 -12.78 -9.03
N ILE A 6 3.86 -12.76 -8.07
CA ILE A 6 2.65 -11.92 -8.06
C ILE A 6 2.83 -10.65 -7.21
N GLY A 7 3.92 -10.54 -6.45
CA GLY A 7 4.15 -9.45 -5.53
C GLY A 7 4.46 -8.10 -6.22
N PRO A 8 4.33 -6.97 -5.48
CA PRO A 8 4.52 -5.62 -6.03
C PRO A 8 5.90 -5.36 -6.66
N PHE A 9 6.91 -6.17 -6.30
CA PHE A 9 8.29 -6.03 -6.75
C PHE A 9 8.72 -7.19 -7.66
N ASP A 10 7.81 -8.11 -8.00
CA ASP A 10 8.15 -9.38 -8.65
C ASP A 10 8.00 -9.35 -10.18
N ASN A 11 8.43 -8.22 -10.75
CA ASN A 11 8.43 -7.96 -12.18
C ASN A 11 9.59 -7.03 -12.57
N ASP A 12 10.02 -7.12 -13.82
CA ASP A 12 11.16 -6.38 -14.37
C ASP A 12 10.99 -4.86 -14.21
N THR A 13 9.82 -4.34 -14.57
CA THR A 13 9.52 -2.91 -14.49
C THR A 13 9.63 -2.35 -13.06
N ALA A 14 9.07 -3.04 -12.07
CA ALA A 14 9.15 -2.61 -10.66
C ALA A 14 10.57 -2.68 -10.12
N ALA A 15 11.35 -3.69 -10.51
CA ALA A 15 12.75 -3.81 -10.11
C ALA A 15 13.61 -2.68 -10.71
N ASP A 16 13.42 -2.36 -12.00
CA ASP A 16 14.12 -1.25 -12.67
C ASP A 16 13.75 0.11 -12.05
N TRP A 17 12.48 0.29 -11.69
CA TRP A 17 12.02 1.48 -10.96
C TRP A 17 12.64 1.60 -9.57
N CYS A 18 12.76 0.50 -8.82
CA CYS A 18 13.46 0.49 -7.52
C CYS A 18 14.93 0.87 -7.67
N GLY A 19 15.61 0.37 -8.70
CA GLY A 19 16.98 0.80 -9.02
C GLY A 19 17.08 2.31 -9.30
N THR A 20 16.12 2.87 -10.03
CA THR A 20 16.04 4.32 -10.27
C THR A 20 15.82 5.10 -8.97
N LEU A 21 15.00 4.58 -8.06
CA LEU A 21 14.77 5.18 -6.75
C LEU A 21 16.03 5.15 -5.87
N ASP A 22 16.80 4.06 -5.90
CA ASP A 22 18.05 3.92 -5.16
C ASP A 22 19.13 4.89 -5.67
N ASP A 23 19.23 5.07 -7.00
CA ASP A 23 20.15 6.03 -7.63
C ASP A 23 19.78 7.50 -7.33
N ALA A 24 18.53 7.78 -6.97
CA ALA A 24 18.07 9.12 -6.62
C ALA A 24 18.59 9.56 -5.25
N SER A 25 18.85 10.87 -5.10
CA SER A 25 19.18 11.44 -3.79
C SER A 25 18.00 11.31 -2.82
N LEU A 26 18.26 11.24 -1.52
CA LEU A 26 17.22 11.14 -0.49
C LEU A 26 16.15 12.24 -0.61
N GLU A 27 16.56 13.45 -0.99
CA GLU A 27 15.69 14.62 -1.20
C GLU A 27 14.80 14.46 -2.43
N ALA A 28 15.25 13.74 -3.46
CA ALA A 28 14.51 13.51 -4.71
C ALA A 28 13.56 12.30 -4.63
N ARG A 29 13.86 11.30 -3.79
CA ARG A 29 13.07 10.06 -3.68
C ARG A 29 11.59 10.28 -3.39
N GLN A 30 11.26 11.20 -2.46
CA GLN A 30 9.86 11.49 -2.14
C GLN A 30 9.13 12.06 -3.37
N GLY A 31 9.80 12.92 -4.15
CA GLY A 31 9.27 13.48 -5.39
C GLY A 31 9.06 12.39 -6.45
N LEU A 32 10.02 11.49 -6.60
CA LEU A 32 9.91 10.36 -7.54
C LEU A 32 8.72 9.47 -7.21
N VAL A 33 8.56 9.06 -5.94
CA VAL A 33 7.39 8.28 -5.50
C VAL A 33 6.09 9.04 -5.76
N HIS A 34 6.04 10.33 -5.44
CA HIS A 34 4.86 11.16 -5.71
C HIS A 34 4.52 11.20 -7.20
N ASP A 35 5.51 11.45 -8.06
CA ASP A 35 5.32 11.63 -9.49
C ASP A 35 4.90 10.33 -10.17
N THR A 36 5.46 9.19 -9.77
CA THR A 36 5.02 7.86 -10.23
C THR A 36 3.55 7.60 -9.87
N LEU A 37 3.15 7.85 -8.61
CA LEU A 37 1.76 7.66 -8.18
C LEU A 37 0.80 8.61 -8.90
N ALA A 38 1.18 9.89 -9.03
CA ALA A 38 0.39 10.91 -9.69
C ALA A 38 0.26 10.69 -11.19
N GLY A 39 1.31 10.16 -11.84
CA GLY A 39 1.31 9.78 -13.24
C GLY A 39 0.22 8.77 -13.55
N ALA A 40 0.17 7.67 -12.80
CA ALA A 40 -0.86 6.65 -12.98
C ALA A 40 -2.29 7.18 -12.77
N VAL A 41 -2.51 8.00 -11.74
CA VAL A 41 -3.82 8.64 -11.48
C VAL A 41 -4.20 9.64 -12.59
N GLY A 42 -3.21 10.31 -13.17
CA GLY A 42 -3.39 11.31 -14.23
C GLY A 42 -3.71 10.71 -15.61
N THR A 43 -3.49 9.41 -15.81
CA THR A 43 -3.77 8.73 -17.08
C THR A 43 -5.27 8.60 -17.31
N THR A 44 -5.77 9.33 -18.31
CA THR A 44 -7.20 9.39 -18.67
C THR A 44 -7.64 8.35 -19.70
N ASP A 45 -6.68 7.84 -20.46
CA ASP A 45 -6.82 6.75 -21.42
C ASP A 45 -6.36 5.44 -20.79
N GLU A 46 -5.96 4.47 -21.61
CA GLU A 46 -5.47 3.17 -21.15
C GLU A 46 -4.24 3.33 -20.25
N LEU A 47 -4.30 2.73 -19.06
CA LEU A 47 -3.15 2.68 -18.16
C LEU A 47 -2.24 1.53 -18.59
N ASP A 48 -1.14 1.91 -19.23
CA ASP A 48 -0.04 1.03 -19.64
C ASP A 48 0.47 0.15 -18.48
N ALA A 49 0.79 -1.10 -18.79
CA ALA A 49 1.14 -2.09 -17.79
C ALA A 49 2.42 -1.75 -17.02
N ASP A 50 3.40 -1.14 -17.69
CA ASP A 50 4.66 -0.77 -17.06
C ASP A 50 4.42 0.40 -16.08
N VAL A 51 3.64 1.41 -16.50
CA VAL A 51 3.25 2.54 -15.62
C VAL A 51 2.46 2.05 -14.41
N ALA A 52 1.52 1.12 -14.60
CA ALA A 52 0.75 0.54 -13.51
C ALA A 52 1.63 -0.25 -12.54
N ALA A 53 2.62 -0.99 -13.04
CA ALA A 53 3.52 -1.79 -12.22
C ALA A 53 4.42 -0.94 -11.32
N GLU A 54 5.02 0.13 -11.88
CA GLU A 54 5.78 1.11 -11.08
C GLU A 54 4.89 1.75 -10.00
N ALA A 55 3.65 2.07 -10.36
CA ALA A 55 2.69 2.68 -9.47
C ALA A 55 2.26 1.76 -8.31
N VAL A 56 2.12 0.45 -8.56
CA VAL A 56 1.89 -0.55 -7.51
C VAL A 56 3.10 -0.69 -6.60
N ALA A 57 4.32 -0.73 -7.14
CA ALA A 57 5.55 -0.76 -6.36
C ALA A 57 5.68 0.49 -5.46
N ALA A 58 5.44 1.68 -6.01
CA ALA A 58 5.42 2.94 -5.28
C ALA A 58 4.37 2.94 -4.15
N ALA A 59 3.15 2.46 -4.42
CA ALA A 59 2.10 2.38 -3.42
C ALA A 59 2.45 1.37 -2.31
N ALA A 60 3.10 0.26 -2.65
CA ALA A 60 3.61 -0.71 -1.69
C ALA A 60 4.67 -0.09 -0.77
N LEU A 61 5.59 0.72 -1.30
CA LEU A 61 6.59 1.45 -0.49
C LEU A 61 5.92 2.41 0.51
N VAL A 62 4.88 3.12 0.10
CA VAL A 62 4.07 3.94 1.03
C VAL A 62 3.46 3.07 2.12
N ALA A 63 2.88 1.92 1.75
CA ALA A 63 2.24 1.00 2.69
C ALA A 63 3.22 0.45 3.74
N THR A 64 4.50 0.27 3.42
CA THR A 64 5.54 -0.18 4.38
C THR A 64 5.65 0.71 5.63
N GLN A 65 5.25 1.98 5.53
CA GLN A 65 5.33 2.95 6.62
C GLN A 65 4.10 2.97 7.53
N PHE A 66 3.13 2.07 7.28
CA PHE A 66 1.92 1.93 8.07
C PHE A 66 1.83 0.58 8.79
N PRO A 67 1.13 0.50 9.94
CA PRO A 67 0.89 -0.77 10.62
C PRO A 67 0.22 -1.80 9.69
N GLY A 68 0.76 -3.01 9.64
CA GLY A 68 0.30 -4.06 8.73
C GLY A 68 0.92 -4.03 7.34
N GLY A 69 1.71 -2.99 7.02
CA GLY A 69 2.54 -2.95 5.82
C GLY A 69 3.59 -4.06 5.82
N GLU A 70 3.69 -4.77 4.70
CA GLU A 70 4.76 -5.73 4.47
C GLU A 70 6.06 -4.99 4.14
N ARG A 71 7.22 -5.57 4.48
CA ARG A 71 8.50 -4.97 4.08
C ARG A 71 8.67 -5.10 2.57
N ALA A 72 9.40 -4.16 1.97
CA ALA A 72 9.80 -4.27 0.58
C ALA A 72 10.56 -5.59 0.32
N HIS A 73 10.48 -6.09 -0.92
CA HIS A 73 11.12 -7.33 -1.29
C HIS A 73 12.65 -7.23 -1.10
N PRO A 74 13.30 -8.18 -0.42
CA PRO A 74 14.72 -8.05 -0.02
C PRO A 74 15.72 -8.10 -1.18
N HIS A 75 15.29 -8.47 -2.40
CA HIS A 75 16.15 -8.56 -3.57
C HIS A 75 15.72 -7.68 -4.74
N TYR A 76 14.48 -7.20 -4.74
CA TYR A 76 13.87 -6.51 -5.88
C TYR A 76 13.13 -5.22 -5.46
N GLY A 77 13.06 -4.95 -4.15
CA GLY A 77 12.70 -3.64 -3.63
C GLY A 77 13.95 -2.74 -3.50
N PRO A 78 13.77 -1.49 -3.07
CA PRO A 78 14.88 -0.56 -2.89
C PRO A 78 15.80 -1.00 -1.75
N ASP A 79 17.11 -0.89 -1.99
CA ASP A 79 18.15 -1.16 -1.01
C ASP A 79 18.42 0.04 -0.08
N GLU A 80 18.14 1.24 -0.57
CA GLU A 80 18.49 2.48 0.13
C GLU A 80 17.34 3.01 1.01
N PRO A 81 17.63 3.83 2.04
CA PRO A 81 16.60 4.32 2.96
C PRO A 81 15.51 5.16 2.28
N LEU A 82 14.25 4.89 2.61
CA LEU A 82 13.13 5.71 2.16
C LEU A 82 13.01 7.00 2.98
N PRO A 83 12.62 8.13 2.35
CA PRO A 83 12.17 9.31 3.08
C PRO A 83 10.80 9.05 3.74
N ASP A 84 10.29 10.04 4.48
CA ASP A 84 8.91 10.00 4.96
C ASP A 84 7.96 10.03 3.75
N LEU A 85 7.17 8.97 3.56
CA LEU A 85 6.17 8.87 2.48
C LEU A 85 4.75 8.90 3.03
N THR A 86 4.57 9.09 4.34
CA THR A 86 3.24 8.98 5.00
C THR A 86 2.25 10.02 4.48
N GLY A 87 2.73 11.18 4.02
CA GLY A 87 1.93 12.21 3.35
C GLY A 87 1.32 11.77 2.02
N LEU A 88 1.84 10.71 1.39
CA LEU A 88 1.36 10.19 0.10
C LEU A 88 0.26 9.13 0.25
N ARG A 89 -0.15 8.79 1.48
CA ARG A 89 -1.13 7.72 1.76
C ARG A 89 -2.39 7.78 0.90
N ALA A 90 -3.01 8.95 0.82
CA ALA A 90 -4.25 9.13 0.06
C ALA A 90 -4.03 9.00 -1.45
N LEU A 91 -2.88 9.45 -1.94
CA LEU A 91 -2.52 9.32 -3.35
C LEU A 91 -2.24 7.85 -3.68
N ALA A 92 -1.48 7.13 -2.85
CA ALA A 92 -1.22 5.71 -3.02
C ALA A 92 -2.51 4.86 -3.06
N LEU A 93 -3.48 5.17 -2.20
CA LEU A 93 -4.78 4.49 -2.22
C LEU A 93 -5.53 4.74 -3.54
N GLN A 94 -5.59 6.00 -4.00
CA GLN A 94 -6.21 6.37 -5.28
C GLN A 94 -5.51 5.71 -6.47
N THR A 95 -4.19 5.59 -6.42
CA THR A 95 -3.40 4.89 -7.45
C THR A 95 -3.80 3.42 -7.53
N LEU A 96 -3.90 2.72 -6.40
CA LEU A 96 -4.35 1.33 -6.40
C LEU A 96 -5.77 1.20 -6.96
N ASP A 97 -6.69 2.10 -6.61
CA ASP A 97 -8.04 2.17 -7.19
C ASP A 97 -8.00 2.35 -8.71
N ARG A 98 -7.13 3.23 -9.22
CA ARG A 98 -6.94 3.44 -10.65
C ARG A 98 -6.40 2.21 -11.37
N VAL A 99 -5.46 1.48 -10.75
CA VAL A 99 -4.81 0.30 -11.35
C VAL A 99 -5.80 -0.85 -11.59
N VAL A 100 -6.83 -1.03 -10.75
CA VAL A 100 -7.85 -2.07 -10.98
C VAL A 100 -9.09 -1.56 -11.74
N THR A 101 -9.03 -0.35 -12.28
CA THR A 101 -10.13 0.24 -13.04
C THR A 101 -9.79 0.26 -14.52
N GLU A 102 -10.65 -0.35 -15.35
CA GLU A 102 -10.51 -0.29 -16.80
C GLU A 102 -10.64 1.15 -17.34
N PRO A 103 -9.90 1.51 -18.41
CA PRO A 103 -8.91 0.68 -19.10
C PRO A 103 -7.57 0.63 -18.36
N SER A 104 -7.06 -0.59 -18.14
CA SER A 104 -5.75 -0.84 -17.53
C SER A 104 -5.16 -2.13 -18.07
N GLU A 105 -4.06 -2.01 -18.79
CA GLU A 105 -3.37 -3.14 -19.42
C GLU A 105 -2.84 -4.12 -18.37
N LEU A 106 -2.31 -3.63 -17.23
CA LEU A 106 -1.85 -4.51 -16.15
C LEU A 106 -2.99 -5.37 -15.57
N LEU A 107 -4.17 -4.79 -15.38
CA LEU A 107 -5.35 -5.53 -14.93
C LEU A 107 -5.69 -6.63 -15.93
N GLU A 108 -5.81 -6.28 -17.20
CA GLU A 108 -6.14 -7.22 -18.28
C GLU A 108 -5.12 -8.37 -18.35
N LEU A 109 -3.83 -8.07 -18.30
CA LEU A 109 -2.76 -9.08 -18.30
C LEU A 109 -2.89 -10.08 -17.14
N TRP A 110 -3.24 -9.61 -15.93
CA TRP A 110 -3.43 -10.49 -14.77
C TRP A 110 -4.74 -11.28 -14.84
N GLU A 111 -5.80 -10.70 -15.38
CA GLU A 111 -7.05 -11.43 -15.61
C GLU A 111 -6.87 -12.57 -16.62
N GLU A 112 -6.06 -12.35 -17.66
CA GLU A 112 -5.74 -13.34 -18.69
C GLU A 112 -4.73 -14.40 -18.24
N SER A 113 -3.93 -14.16 -17.20
CA SER A 113 -2.88 -15.09 -16.73
C SER A 113 -3.42 -16.32 -15.99
N GLY A 114 -4.66 -16.27 -15.52
CA GLY A 114 -5.25 -17.28 -14.63
C GLY A 114 -4.92 -17.09 -13.14
N GLU A 115 -4.07 -16.11 -12.81
CA GLU A 115 -3.69 -15.76 -11.44
C GLU A 115 -4.28 -14.42 -10.96
N GLY A 116 -5.14 -13.77 -11.76
CA GLY A 116 -5.72 -12.46 -11.46
C GLY A 116 -6.37 -12.33 -10.09
N ASN A 117 -7.04 -13.39 -9.59
CA ASN A 117 -7.62 -13.38 -8.24
C ASN A 117 -6.56 -13.25 -7.13
N LEU A 118 -5.40 -13.87 -7.30
CA LEU A 118 -4.30 -13.80 -6.34
C LEU A 118 -3.65 -12.42 -6.39
N TRP A 119 -3.41 -11.90 -7.59
CA TRP A 119 -2.88 -10.55 -7.79
C TRP A 119 -3.81 -9.49 -7.17
N GLN A 120 -5.11 -9.54 -7.48
CA GLN A 120 -6.10 -8.60 -6.97
C GLN A 120 -6.21 -8.69 -5.43
N SER A 121 -6.10 -9.89 -4.86
CA SER A 121 -6.01 -10.06 -3.40
C SER A 121 -4.78 -9.38 -2.80
N GLY A 122 -3.66 -9.31 -3.53
CA GLY A 122 -2.48 -8.54 -3.15
C GLY A 122 -2.74 -7.03 -3.14
N ILE A 123 -3.38 -6.52 -4.19
CA ILE A 123 -3.79 -5.11 -4.27
C ILE A 123 -4.74 -4.73 -3.11
N ASP A 124 -5.70 -5.59 -2.78
CA ASP A 124 -6.64 -5.34 -1.68
C ASP A 124 -5.98 -5.34 -0.30
N ARG A 125 -4.91 -6.12 -0.10
CA ARG A 125 -4.10 -6.04 1.13
C ARG A 125 -3.42 -4.68 1.25
N LEU A 126 -2.82 -4.18 0.18
CA LEU A 126 -2.21 -2.83 0.16
C LEU A 126 -3.25 -1.75 0.46
N ARG A 127 -4.43 -1.82 -0.19
CA ARG A 127 -5.54 -0.91 0.10
C ARG A 127 -5.97 -0.95 1.55
N THR A 128 -6.04 -2.13 2.16
CA THR A 128 -6.44 -2.30 3.56
C THR A 128 -5.46 -1.60 4.50
N VAL A 129 -4.15 -1.72 4.25
CA VAL A 129 -3.11 -1.03 5.02
C VAL A 129 -3.21 0.49 4.85
N LEU A 130 -3.49 0.95 3.63
CA LEU A 130 -3.57 2.37 3.28
C LEU A 130 -4.93 3.00 3.63
N ALA A 131 -5.99 2.23 3.82
CA ALA A 131 -7.31 2.74 4.16
C ALA A 131 -7.28 3.42 5.54
N PRO A 132 -7.87 4.62 5.69
CA PRO A 132 -7.92 5.29 6.99
C PRO A 132 -8.58 4.39 8.03
N THR A 133 -7.90 4.17 9.16
CA THR A 133 -8.51 3.44 10.28
C THR A 133 -9.76 4.21 10.72
N PRO A 134 -10.95 3.59 10.74
CA PRO A 134 -12.13 4.28 11.22
C PRO A 134 -11.89 4.73 12.68
N PRO A 135 -12.25 5.96 13.05
CA PRO A 135 -12.15 6.42 14.43
C PRO A 135 -13.13 5.62 15.30
N GLY A 136 -12.67 4.52 15.89
CA GLY A 136 -13.52 3.63 16.69
C GLY A 136 -12.79 2.46 17.37
N GLU A 137 -11.68 1.96 16.83
CA GLU A 137 -11.02 0.76 17.38
C GLU A 137 -9.93 1.07 18.43
N GLN A 138 -9.88 2.30 18.94
CA GLN A 138 -9.11 2.62 20.16
C GLN A 138 -10.02 2.40 21.38
N LEU A 139 -10.51 1.16 21.56
CA LEU A 139 -11.28 0.80 22.75
C LEU A 139 -10.36 0.82 23.99
N ALA A 140 -10.76 1.68 24.92
CA ALA A 140 -10.19 2.04 26.21
C ALA A 140 -9.40 0.95 26.97
N PRO A 141 -8.38 1.33 27.76
CA PRO A 141 -7.75 0.43 28.72
C PRO A 141 -8.78 -0.06 29.75
N ASN A 142 -9.10 -1.35 29.66
CA ASN A 142 -9.68 -2.24 30.65
C ASN A 142 -10.17 -1.56 31.95
N LEU A 143 -11.38 -0.98 31.93
CA LEU A 143 -12.05 -0.56 33.15
C LEU A 143 -12.60 -1.82 33.83
N LEU A 144 -11.85 -2.36 34.78
CA LEU A 144 -12.35 -3.39 35.70
C LEU A 144 -13.67 -2.91 36.32
N PRO A 145 -14.72 -3.76 36.41
CA PRO A 145 -15.95 -3.35 37.08
C PRO A 145 -15.67 -3.14 38.57
N ALA A 146 -16.03 -1.95 39.06
CA ALA A 146 -15.98 -1.63 40.48
C ALA A 146 -16.83 -2.62 41.28
N ALA A 147 -16.24 -3.20 42.33
CA ALA A 147 -16.95 -4.08 43.27
C ALA A 147 -18.14 -3.34 43.91
N PRO A 148 -19.26 -4.04 44.19
CA PRO A 148 -20.41 -3.41 44.84
C PRO A 148 -20.05 -2.99 46.28
N VAL A 149 -20.35 -1.74 46.59
CA VAL A 149 -20.25 -1.19 47.95
C VAL A 149 -21.33 -1.82 48.83
N ASP A 150 -20.90 -2.43 49.93
CA ASP A 150 -21.77 -3.02 50.95
C ASP A 150 -22.53 -1.91 51.68
N ALA A 151 -23.86 -2.04 51.78
CA ALA A 151 -24.73 -1.07 52.43
C ALA A 151 -24.83 -1.36 53.94
N PRO A 152 -24.89 -0.35 54.82
CA PRO A 152 -24.87 -0.58 56.26
C PRO A 152 -26.22 -1.11 56.76
N GLY A 153 -26.20 -2.26 57.41
CA GLY A 153 -27.34 -2.79 58.18
C GLY A 153 -27.76 -1.81 59.27
N ARG A 154 -29.05 -1.44 59.29
CA ARG A 154 -29.68 -0.70 60.39
C ARG A 154 -30.05 -1.66 61.54
N PRO A 155 -30.09 -1.15 62.79
CA PRO A 155 -30.24 -1.98 63.98
C PRO A 155 -31.71 -2.29 64.29
N SER A 156 -31.94 -3.46 64.90
CA SER A 156 -33.03 -3.74 65.85
C SER A 156 -32.55 -4.80 66.83
#